data_AF-A0A355FP10-F1
#
_entry.id   AF-A0A355FP10-F1
#
_cell.length_a   1.000
_cell.length_b   1.000
_cell.length_c   1.000
_cell.angle_alpha   90.00
_cell.angle_beta   90.00
_cell.angle_gamma   90.00
#
_symmetry.space_group_name_H-M   'P 1'
#
loop_
_entity.id
_entity.type
_entity.pdbx_description
1 polymer ?
#
loop_
_entity_poly.entity_id
_entity_poly.type
_entity_poly.pdbx_seq_one_letter_code
_entity_poly.pdbx_strand_id
1 'polypeptide(L)'
;MRDLFSRHHLAIPCLAAYTRFAFPEPELRQENIKALKQVIDLAHDLEAPYVRTFGANPDRPVDHDHLTSWITQALVAVDDYAISRGVRVLLETHDLLSTGAEVQQVFARTGPITAGVLWDVKHSLR
;
A
#
# COMPACT_ATOMS: atom_id res chain seq x y z
N MET A 1 14.07 11.83 -15.24
CA MET A 1 14.26 10.49 -14.63
C MET A 1 13.80 9.38 -15.57
N ARG A 2 12.55 9.41 -16.05
CA ARG A 2 12.00 8.48 -17.04
C ARG A 2 12.92 8.26 -18.26
N ASP A 3 13.36 9.33 -18.92
CA ASP A 3 14.23 9.24 -20.11
C ASP A 3 15.52 8.45 -19.88
N LEU A 4 16.09 8.52 -18.67
CA LEU A 4 17.31 7.78 -18.34
C LEU A 4 17.04 6.28 -18.35
N PHE A 5 15.97 5.83 -17.69
CA PHE A 5 15.57 4.42 -17.66
C PHE A 5 15.24 3.92 -19.08
N SER A 6 14.47 4.69 -19.85
CA SER A 6 14.08 4.33 -21.21
C SER A 6 15.28 4.19 -22.15
N ARG A 7 16.28 5.07 -22.07
CA ARG A 7 17.53 4.97 -22.87
C ARG A 7 18.33 3.70 -22.57
N HIS A 8 18.14 3.12 -21.39
CA HIS A 8 18.77 1.87 -20.99
C HIS A 8 17.83 0.66 -21.09
N HIS A 9 16.65 0.81 -21.70
CA HIS A 9 15.64 -0.25 -21.83
C HIS A 9 15.19 -0.82 -20.48
N LEU A 10 15.19 0.00 -19.43
CA LEU A 10 14.72 -0.36 -18.10
C LEU A 10 13.31 0.19 -17.88
N ALA A 11 12.46 -0.63 -17.26
CA ALA A 11 11.15 -0.21 -16.77
C ALA A 11 11.22 0.24 -15.31
N ILE A 12 10.26 1.07 -14.89
CA ILE A 12 10.01 1.38 -13.48
C ILE A 12 8.73 0.61 -13.10
N PRO A 13 8.83 -0.64 -12.61
CA PRO A 13 7.66 -1.49 -12.45
C PRO A 13 6.82 -1.10 -11.22
N CYS A 14 7.44 -0.51 -10.20
CA CYS A 14 6.79 -0.23 -8.93
C CYS A 14 7.53 0.90 -8.20
N LEU A 15 6.79 1.78 -7.54
CA LEU A 15 7.34 2.70 -6.55
C LEU A 15 7.04 2.20 -5.13
N ALA A 16 8.00 2.39 -4.23
CA ALA A 16 7.86 2.06 -2.83
C ALA A 16 7.39 3.28 -2.03
N ALA A 17 6.14 3.27 -1.56
CA ALA A 17 5.66 4.19 -0.54
C ALA A 17 5.96 3.61 0.85
N TYR A 18 6.40 4.49 1.76
CA TYR A 18 6.67 4.17 3.17
C TYR A 18 5.50 4.58 4.08
N THR A 19 4.30 4.64 3.51
CA THR A 19 3.08 4.98 4.23
C THR A 19 2.65 3.85 5.16
N ARG A 20 2.09 4.23 6.31
CA ARG A 20 1.60 3.33 7.36
C ARG A 20 0.20 3.76 7.77
N PHE A 21 -0.66 2.82 8.15
CA PHE A 21 -2.06 3.13 8.51
C PHE A 21 -2.42 2.67 9.93
N ALA A 22 -1.48 2.01 10.61
CA ALA A 22 -1.64 1.44 11.95
C ALA A 22 -1.54 2.49 13.10
N PHE A 23 -2.07 3.69 12.91
CA PHE A 23 -2.08 4.75 13.91
C PHE A 23 -3.46 4.86 14.54
N PRO A 24 -3.61 4.97 15.87
CA PRO A 24 -4.91 5.27 16.47
C PRO A 24 -5.41 6.68 16.17
N GLU A 25 -4.50 7.63 15.99
CA GLU A 25 -4.75 9.02 15.58
C GLU A 25 -5.29 9.06 14.14
N PRO A 26 -6.57 9.46 13.93
CA PRO A 26 -7.14 9.56 12.59
C PRO A 26 -6.40 10.52 11.68
N GLU A 27 -5.85 11.60 12.23
CA GLU A 27 -5.13 12.64 11.50
C GLU A 27 -3.86 12.08 10.86
N LEU A 28 -3.08 11.29 11.62
CA LEU A 28 -1.89 10.61 11.10
C LEU A 28 -2.23 9.62 9.98
N ARG A 29 -3.37 8.92 10.09
CA ARG A 29 -3.85 8.04 9.02
C ARG A 29 -4.20 8.85 7.76
N GLN A 30 -4.86 9.99 7.90
CA GLN A 30 -5.20 10.86 6.78
C GLN A 30 -3.96 11.47 6.10
N GLU A 31 -2.95 11.85 6.88
CA GLU A 31 -1.66 12.30 6.35
C GLU A 31 -0.98 11.21 5.50
N ASN A 32 -1.00 9.97 5.96
CA ASN A 32 -0.45 8.83 5.21
C ASN A 32 -1.26 8.53 3.94
N ILE A 33 -2.59 8.65 3.98
CA ILE A 33 -3.45 8.52 2.78
C ILE A 33 -3.09 9.60 1.75
N LYS A 34 -2.89 10.85 2.19
CA LYS A 34 -2.46 11.95 1.32
C LYS A 34 -1.07 11.70 0.74
N ALA A 35 -0.12 11.25 1.56
CA ALA A 35 1.23 10.90 1.10
C ALA A 35 1.20 9.77 0.07
N LEU A 36 0.37 8.74 0.26
CA LEU A 36 0.21 7.65 -0.71
C LEU A 36 -0.34 8.17 -2.05
N LYS A 37 -1.31 9.08 -2.03
CA LYS A 37 -1.84 9.74 -3.24
C LYS A 37 -0.75 10.50 -4.00
N GLN A 38 0.15 11.19 -3.30
CA GLN A 38 1.28 11.87 -3.93
C GLN A 38 2.26 10.89 -4.61
N VAL A 39 2.50 9.71 -4.01
CA VAL A 39 3.32 8.67 -4.64
C VAL A 39 2.60 8.04 -5.84
N ILE A 40 1.28 7.91 -5.79
CA ILE A 40 0.46 7.47 -6.94
C ILE A 40 0.58 8.45 -8.11
N ASP A 41 0.54 9.76 -7.86
CA ASP A 41 0.75 10.76 -8.91
C ASP A 41 2.15 10.66 -9.51
N LEU A 42 3.17 10.46 -8.67
CA LEU A 42 4.54 10.22 -9.17
C LEU A 42 4.63 8.92 -9.99
N ALA A 43 3.92 7.86 -9.58
CA ALA A 43 3.88 6.60 -10.31
C ALA A 43 3.27 6.79 -11.70
N HIS A 44 2.18 7.55 -11.77
CA HIS A 44 1.54 7.93 -13.02
C HIS A 44 2.52 8.67 -13.95
N ASP A 45 3.18 9.71 -13.44
CA ASP A 45 4.14 10.51 -14.22
C ASP A 45 5.34 9.68 -14.74
N LEU A 46 5.71 8.64 -13.99
CA LEU A 46 6.78 7.71 -14.33
C LEU A 46 6.30 6.48 -15.12
N GLU A 47 5.00 6.37 -15.42
CA GLU A 47 4.36 5.21 -16.05
C GLU A 47 4.60 3.89 -15.29
N ALA A 48 4.75 3.97 -13.98
CA ALA A 48 4.86 2.82 -13.10
C ALA A 48 3.44 2.28 -12.79
N PRO A 49 3.14 1.02 -13.12
CA PRO A 49 1.79 0.48 -12.92
C PRO A 49 1.44 0.21 -11.46
N TYR A 50 2.43 0.15 -10.56
CA TYR A 50 2.23 -0.24 -9.18
C TYR A 50 2.84 0.74 -8.19
N VAL A 51 2.16 0.89 -7.05
CA VAL A 51 2.72 1.51 -5.84
C VAL A 51 2.57 0.53 -4.69
N ARG A 52 3.69 0.16 -4.06
CA ARG A 52 3.67 -0.64 -2.84
C ARG A 52 3.49 0.26 -1.63
N THR A 53 2.64 -0.14 -0.68
CA THR A 53 2.51 0.47 0.65
C THR A 53 2.70 -0.58 1.74
N PHE A 54 3.09 -0.12 2.93
CA PHE A 54 3.00 -0.95 4.14
C PHE A 54 1.62 -0.80 4.77
N GLY A 55 1.21 -1.82 5.50
CA GLY A 55 0.00 -1.78 6.33
C GLY A 55 0.33 -1.56 7.79
N ALA A 56 1.06 -2.52 8.37
CA ALA A 56 1.27 -2.63 9.79
C ALA A 56 2.72 -2.31 10.19
N ASN A 57 2.88 -1.27 11.02
CA ASN A 57 4.03 -1.08 11.90
C ASN A 57 3.62 -0.04 12.96
N PRO A 58 2.78 -0.44 13.93
CA PRO A 58 2.26 0.48 14.93
C PRO A 58 3.34 0.81 15.97
N ASP A 59 3.44 2.08 16.36
CA ASP A 59 4.43 2.53 17.36
C ASP A 59 4.09 2.06 18.80
N ARG A 60 2.87 1.54 19.00
CA ARG A 60 2.36 0.98 20.26
C ARG A 60 1.50 -0.25 19.98
N PRO A 61 1.27 -1.15 20.96
CA PRO A 61 0.34 -2.27 20.76
C PRO A 61 -1.04 -1.78 20.31
N VAL A 62 -1.55 -2.39 19.24
CA VAL A 62 -2.90 -2.19 18.70
C VAL A 62 -3.51 -3.57 18.53
N ASP A 63 -4.79 -3.74 18.85
CA ASP A 63 -5.47 -5.01 18.56
C ASP A 63 -5.61 -5.23 17.05
N HIS A 64 -5.71 -6.50 16.68
CA HIS A 64 -5.71 -6.91 15.28
C HIS A 64 -6.92 -6.37 14.50
N ASP A 65 -8.06 -6.19 15.16
CA ASP A 65 -9.29 -5.73 14.51
C ASP A 65 -9.23 -4.25 14.13
N HIS A 66 -8.74 -3.38 15.01
CA HIS A 66 -8.48 -1.98 14.70
C HIS A 66 -7.41 -1.83 13.62
N LEU A 67 -6.30 -2.58 13.73
CA LEU A 67 -5.24 -2.60 12.72
C LEU A 67 -5.81 -2.93 11.34
N THR A 68 -6.56 -4.02 11.25
CA THR A 68 -7.21 -4.49 10.01
C THR A 68 -8.16 -3.41 9.49
N SER A 69 -9.02 -2.87 10.34
CA SER A 69 -10.01 -1.84 9.96
C SER A 69 -9.36 -0.59 9.37
N TRP A 70 -8.29 -0.08 9.97
CA TRP A 70 -7.61 1.12 9.49
C TRP A 70 -6.92 0.91 8.15
N ILE A 71 -6.27 -0.24 7.95
CA ILE A 71 -5.62 -0.59 6.69
C ILE A 71 -6.67 -0.76 5.58
N THR A 72 -7.76 -1.47 5.87
CA THR A 72 -8.92 -1.61 4.97
C THR A 72 -9.44 -0.24 4.54
N GLN A 73 -9.72 0.66 5.49
CA GLN A 73 -10.22 2.00 5.19
C GLN A 73 -9.26 2.81 4.33
N ALA A 74 -7.95 2.73 4.60
CA ALA A 74 -6.95 3.43 3.82
C ALA A 74 -6.88 2.92 2.37
N LEU A 75 -6.90 1.61 2.16
CA LEU A 75 -6.91 1.01 0.81
C LEU A 75 -8.15 1.43 0.02
N VAL A 76 -9.33 1.35 0.63
CA VAL A 76 -10.59 1.80 0.00
C VAL A 76 -10.51 3.29 -0.35
N ALA A 77 -9.97 4.14 0.54
CA ALA A 77 -9.89 5.58 0.33
C ALA A 77 -8.93 6.02 -0.80
N VAL A 78 -8.03 5.15 -1.25
CA VAL A 78 -7.08 5.43 -2.34
C VAL A 78 -7.38 4.68 -3.64
N ASP A 79 -8.22 3.64 -3.61
CA ASP A 79 -8.40 2.74 -4.76
C ASP A 79 -8.92 3.46 -6.01
N ASP A 80 -10.05 4.16 -5.91
CA ASP A 80 -10.61 4.95 -7.03
C ASP A 80 -9.62 6.00 -7.56
N TYR A 81 -8.84 6.62 -6.65
CA TYR A 81 -7.81 7.58 -7.02
C TYR A 81 -6.70 6.92 -7.84
N ALA A 82 -6.21 5.77 -7.38
CA ALA A 82 -5.19 4.99 -8.07
C ALA A 82 -5.67 4.53 -9.46
N ILE A 83 -6.91 4.04 -9.55
CA ILE A 83 -7.55 3.65 -10.82
C ILE A 83 -7.56 4.83 -11.80
N SER A 84 -7.97 6.02 -11.34
CA SER A 84 -8.00 7.23 -12.18
C SER A 84 -6.63 7.67 -12.71
N ARG A 85 -5.55 7.12 -12.15
CA ARG A 85 -4.15 7.35 -12.51
C ARG A 85 -3.52 6.16 -13.25
N GLY A 86 -4.28 5.09 -13.51
CA GLY A 86 -3.76 3.87 -14.13
C GLY A 86 -2.76 3.12 -13.25
N VAL A 87 -2.82 3.33 -11.93
CA VAL A 87 -1.92 2.75 -10.93
C VAL A 87 -2.71 1.80 -10.05
N ARG A 88 -2.11 0.68 -9.66
CA ARG A 88 -2.65 -0.23 -8.65
C ARG A 88 -1.81 -0.19 -7.38
N VAL A 89 -2.47 -0.01 -6.23
CA VAL A 89 -1.81 -0.09 -4.92
C VAL A 89 -1.62 -1.55 -4.51
N LEU A 90 -0.47 -1.88 -3.96
CA LEU A 90 -0.14 -3.21 -3.44
C LEU A 90 0.19 -3.11 -1.95
N LEU A 91 -0.54 -3.86 -1.11
CA LEU A 91 -0.21 -4.03 0.30
C LEU A 91 0.90 -5.07 0.44
N GLU A 92 2.05 -4.68 0.98
CA GLU A 92 3.15 -5.60 1.22
C GLU A 92 2.94 -6.43 2.50
N THR A 93 3.26 -7.72 2.44
CA THR A 93 3.35 -8.55 3.64
C THR A 93 4.55 -8.15 4.48
N HIS A 94 4.32 -7.58 5.66
CA HIS A 94 5.37 -7.10 6.55
C HIS A 94 4.88 -7.12 8.02
N ASP A 95 5.80 -7.30 8.97
CA ASP A 95 5.53 -7.31 10.43
C ASP A 95 4.28 -8.12 10.83
N LEU A 96 3.22 -7.44 11.28
CA LEU A 96 1.95 -8.01 11.76
C LEU A 96 1.00 -8.46 10.64
N LEU A 97 1.39 -8.27 9.38
CA LEU A 97 0.70 -8.75 8.18
C LEU A 97 1.64 -9.65 7.38
N SER A 98 2.12 -10.73 7.99
CA SER A 98 3.14 -11.61 7.41
C SER A 98 2.59 -12.91 6.80
N THR A 99 1.32 -13.22 7.08
CA THR A 99 0.66 -14.45 6.63
C THR A 99 -0.48 -14.15 5.65
N GLY A 100 -0.84 -15.16 4.85
CA GLY A 100 -1.95 -15.04 3.90
C GLY A 100 -3.29 -14.82 4.61
N ALA A 101 -3.48 -15.42 5.80
CA ALA A 101 -4.69 -15.26 6.60
C ALA A 101 -4.85 -13.82 7.12
N GLU A 102 -3.78 -13.20 7.61
CA GLU A 102 -3.80 -11.80 8.08
C GLU A 102 -4.14 -10.83 6.94
N VAL A 103 -3.49 -10.99 5.78
CA VAL A 103 -3.79 -10.14 4.61
C VAL A 103 -5.20 -10.40 4.09
N GLN A 104 -5.65 -11.65 4.06
CA GLN A 104 -7.02 -11.99 3.66
C GLN A 104 -8.07 -11.27 4.53
N GLN A 105 -7.84 -11.15 5.84
CA GLN A 105 -8.77 -10.44 6.73
C GLN A 105 -8.94 -8.97 6.36
N VAL A 106 -7.87 -8.31 5.90
CA VAL A 106 -7.93 -6.92 5.40
C VAL A 106 -8.82 -6.85 4.16
N PHE A 107 -8.54 -7.67 3.14
CA PHE A 107 -9.27 -7.65 1.87
C PHE A 107 -10.71 -8.19 1.96
N ALA A 108 -11.01 -9.04 2.93
CA ALA A 108 -12.39 -9.48 3.18
C ALA A 108 -13.32 -8.34 3.60
N ARG A 109 -12.76 -7.22 4.10
CA ARG A 109 -13.50 -6.06 4.61
C ARG A 109 -13.54 -4.87 3.65
N THR A 110 -12.80 -4.90 2.54
CA THR A 110 -12.70 -3.75 1.61
C THR A 110 -13.89 -3.59 0.69
N GLY A 111 -14.64 -4.67 0.43
CA GLY A 111 -15.49 -4.74 -0.75
C GLY A 111 -14.66 -4.86 -2.04
N PRO A 112 -15.28 -4.72 -3.23
CA PRO A 112 -14.57 -4.83 -4.50
C PRO A 112 -13.63 -3.63 -4.69
N ILE A 113 -12.33 -3.88 -4.62
CA ILE A 113 -11.28 -2.91 -4.91
C ILE A 113 -10.25 -3.50 -5.87
N THR A 114 -9.46 -2.67 -6.53
CA THR A 114 -8.39 -3.12 -7.43
C THR A 114 -7.05 -3.33 -6.74
N ALA A 115 -6.88 -2.81 -5.51
CA ALA A 115 -5.66 -3.02 -4.74
C ALA A 115 -5.34 -4.51 -4.60
N GLY A 116 -4.04 -4.82 -4.58
CA GLY A 116 -3.53 -6.19 -4.51
C GLY A 116 -2.55 -6.39 -3.37
N VAL A 117 -1.86 -7.52 -3.40
CA VAL A 117 -0.86 -7.91 -2.40
C VAL A 117 0.50 -8.02 -3.08
N LEU A 118 1.54 -7.46 -2.44
CA LEU A 118 2.93 -7.75 -2.77
C LEU A 118 3.47 -8.69 -1.70
N TRP A 119 3.85 -9.90 -2.10
CA TRP A 119 4.35 -10.90 -1.16
C TRP A 119 5.87 -10.79 -0.98
N ASP A 120 6.31 -10.51 0.24
CA ASP A 120 7.71 -10.55 0.64
C ASP A 120 8.00 -11.86 1.39
N VAL A 121 8.79 -12.72 0.74
CA VAL A 121 9.17 -14.05 1.24
C VAL A 121 9.92 -13.96 2.57
N LYS A 122 10.74 -12.94 2.80
CA LYS A 122 11.53 -12.81 4.03
C LYS A 122 10.62 -12.65 5.24
N HIS A 123 9.54 -11.89 5.12
CA HIS A 123 8.64 -11.61 6.23
C HIS A 123 7.74 -12.80 6.59
N SER A 124 7.57 -13.76 5.69
CA SER A 124 6.84 -15.00 5.94
C SER A 124 7.66 -16.09 6.64
N LEU A 125 8.99 -15.97 6.65
CA LEU A 125 9.91 -16.91 7.31
C LEU A 125 10.21 -16.39 8.72
N ARG A 126 9.39 -16.78 9.69
CA ARG A 126 9.61 -16.50 11.12
C ARG A 126 10.30 -17.67 11.81
#